data_AF-A0ABC8T4I8-F1
#
_entry.id   AF-A0ABC8T4I8-F1
#
_cell.length_a   1.000
_cell.length_b   1.000
_cell.length_c   1.000
_cell.angle_alpha   90.00
_cell.angle_beta   90.00
_cell.angle_gamma   90.00
#
_symmetry.space_group_name_H-M   'P 1'
#
loop_
_entity.id
_entity.type
_entity.pdbx_description
1 polymer ?
#
loop_
_entity_poly.entity_id
_entity_poly.type
_entity_poly.pdbx_seq_one_letter_code
_entity_poly.pdbx_strand_id
1 'polypeptide(L)'
;MAITIFRPSISQSHRLLRSFPTTLESQKVNSTSIPKKRRLVCCAPSESNPVRSEVLFCVGTHLIPHPNKVDKGGEDAFFVSSYSGGVIAVADGVSGWAEQNVNPALFSQELISNASHLVGDEEVNYDPRILIRKAHAATSSTGSATV
;
A
#
# COMPACT_ATOMS: atom_id res chain seq x y z
N MET A 1 -18.92 12.24 22.53
CA MET A 1 -17.46 12.28 22.35
C MET A 1 -17.16 11.70 20.98
N ALA A 2 -16.55 12.49 20.09
CA ALA A 2 -16.39 12.14 18.68
C ALA A 2 -15.18 11.21 18.51
N ILE A 3 -15.43 10.02 17.95
CA ILE A 3 -14.40 9.07 17.55
C ILE A 3 -13.80 9.53 16.22
N THR A 4 -12.53 9.88 16.24
CA THR A 4 -11.73 10.21 15.05
C THR A 4 -11.51 8.93 14.25
N ILE A 5 -12.32 8.72 13.21
CA ILE A 5 -12.09 7.67 12.21
C ILE A 5 -10.85 8.09 11.42
N PHE A 6 -9.74 7.36 11.59
CA PHE A 6 -8.58 7.48 10.71
C PHE A 6 -9.00 7.06 9.31
N ARG A 7 -9.19 8.05 8.45
CA ARG A 7 -9.37 7.86 7.00
C ARG A 7 -7.99 7.46 6.45
N PRO A 8 -7.78 6.24 5.93
CA PRO A 8 -6.55 5.98 5.20
C PRO A 8 -6.51 6.95 4.03
N SER A 9 -5.45 7.76 3.98
CA SER A 9 -5.15 8.61 2.84
C SER A 9 -4.96 7.70 1.64
N ILE A 10 -5.98 7.63 0.78
CA ILE A 10 -5.82 7.15 -0.58
C ILE A 10 -4.84 8.11 -1.22
N SER A 11 -3.59 7.68 -1.38
CA SER A 11 -2.64 8.36 -2.25
C SER A 11 -3.31 8.43 -3.63
N GLN A 12 -3.69 9.64 -4.04
CA GLN A 12 -4.13 9.88 -5.40
C GLN A 12 -2.97 9.46 -6.30
N SER A 13 -3.11 8.28 -6.93
CA SER A 13 -2.21 7.89 -7.98
C SER A 13 -2.28 8.96 -9.05
N HIS A 14 -1.25 9.80 -9.12
CA HIS A 14 -0.95 10.54 -10.32
C HIS A 14 -0.85 9.50 -11.43
N ARG A 15 -1.85 9.46 -12.30
CA ARG A 15 -1.78 8.71 -13.56
C ARG A 15 -0.62 9.30 -14.35
N LEU A 16 0.58 8.76 -14.17
CA LEU A 16 1.72 9.03 -15.01
C LEU A 16 1.46 8.34 -16.35
N LEU A 17 0.67 9.02 -17.19
CA LEU A 17 0.72 8.82 -18.62
C LEU A 17 2.12 9.23 -19.07
N ARG A 18 3.00 8.24 -19.27
CA ARG A 18 4.24 8.42 -20.00
C ARG A 18 3.89 8.95 -21.40
N SER A 19 4.16 10.23 -21.62
CA SER A 19 4.26 10.80 -22.96
C SER A 19 5.64 11.45 -23.07
N PHE A 20 6.41 11.01 -24.05
CA PHE A 20 7.58 11.70 -24.57
C PHE A 20 7.58 11.48 -26.08
N PRO A 21 8.25 12.32 -26.90
CA PRO A 21 8.92 13.58 -26.59
C PRO A 21 8.40 14.72 -27.49
N THR A 22 8.52 16.00 -27.09
CA THR A 22 9.15 17.04 -27.94
C THR A 22 9.21 18.39 -27.23
N THR A 23 10.39 18.99 -27.39
CA THR A 23 10.78 20.39 -27.23
C THR A 23 9.64 21.37 -27.52
N LEU A 24 9.40 22.33 -26.61
CA LEU A 24 8.57 23.50 -26.90
C LEU A 24 9.41 24.77 -26.69
N GLU A 25 9.85 25.34 -27.81
CA GLU A 25 10.05 26.79 -27.93
C GLU A 25 8.68 27.49 -27.97
N SER A 26 8.63 28.66 -27.33
CA SER A 26 7.46 29.51 -27.15
C SER A 26 6.96 30.13 -28.46
N GLN A 27 5.63 30.14 -28.70
CA GLN A 27 4.86 31.31 -29.20
C GLN A 27 3.34 31.04 -29.44
N LYS A 28 2.51 31.72 -28.64
CA LYS A 28 1.31 32.55 -28.94
C LYS A 28 0.26 32.18 -30.04
N VAL A 29 -1.03 32.31 -29.65
CA VAL A 29 -2.25 32.81 -30.38
C VAL A 29 -3.45 31.85 -30.65
N ASN A 30 -4.56 32.18 -29.97
CA ASN A 30 -6.02 32.21 -30.26
C ASN A 30 -6.84 31.13 -31.02
N SER A 31 -7.95 30.76 -30.34
CA SER A 31 -9.38 30.67 -30.76
C SER A 31 -10.00 29.48 -31.54
N THR A 32 -11.19 29.07 -31.03
CA THR A 32 -12.41 28.48 -31.65
C THR A 32 -12.61 26.96 -31.91
N SER A 33 -13.50 26.36 -31.08
CA SER A 33 -14.68 25.48 -31.35
C SER A 33 -14.65 24.12 -32.12
N ILE A 34 -14.88 23.02 -31.34
CA ILE A 34 -15.66 21.74 -31.49
C ILE A 34 -15.49 20.78 -32.74
N PRO A 35 -15.94 19.48 -32.75
CA PRO A 35 -15.10 18.27 -32.58
C PRO A 35 -15.22 17.18 -33.70
N LYS A 36 -14.51 16.04 -33.50
CA LYS A 36 -14.68 14.67 -34.07
C LYS A 36 -13.93 14.32 -35.38
N LYS A 37 -12.87 13.51 -35.26
CA LYS A 37 -12.70 12.17 -35.90
C LYS A 37 -11.44 11.50 -35.33
N ARG A 38 -11.59 10.50 -34.45
CA ARG A 38 -10.45 9.68 -33.99
C ARG A 38 -10.10 8.67 -35.09
N ARG A 39 -9.08 8.98 -35.89
CA ARG A 39 -8.42 8.03 -36.78
C ARG A 39 -7.50 7.17 -35.91
N LEU A 40 -7.83 5.90 -35.73
CA LEU A 40 -6.95 4.92 -35.09
C LEU A 40 -5.69 4.79 -35.95
N VAL A 41 -4.55 5.21 -35.42
CA VAL A 41 -3.23 4.95 -35.99
C VAL A 41 -2.55 3.98 -35.04
N CYS A 42 -2.35 2.75 -35.49
CA CYS A 42 -1.54 1.76 -34.79
C CYS A 42 -0.06 2.05 -35.08
N CYS A 43 0.72 2.30 -34.04
CA CYS A 43 2.18 2.29 -34.14
C CYS A 43 2.65 0.84 -34.03
N ALA A 44 3.43 0.38 -35.02
CA ALA A 44 4.11 -0.91 -34.96
C ALA A 44 5.12 -0.90 -33.80
N PRO A 45 5.25 -1.98 -33.01
CA PRO A 45 6.21 -2.04 -31.93
C PRO A 45 7.62 -2.18 -32.52
N SER A 46 8.51 -1.27 -32.14
CA SER A 46 9.94 -1.43 -32.33
C SER A 46 10.45 -2.59 -31.47
N GLU A 47 11.08 -3.56 -32.10
CA GLU A 47 11.83 -4.66 -31.50
C GLU A 47 12.75 -4.19 -30.37
N SER A 48 12.47 -4.57 -29.13
CA SER A 48 13.46 -5.06 -28.16
C SER A 48 12.85 -5.39 -26.79
N ASN A 49 13.28 -6.53 -26.27
CA ASN A 49 13.05 -7.13 -24.96
C ASN A 49 11.79 -8.01 -24.84
N PRO A 50 11.92 -9.24 -24.30
CA PRO A 50 10.79 -10.13 -24.14
C PRO A 50 9.78 -9.43 -23.23
N VAL A 51 8.56 -9.28 -23.74
CA VAL A 51 7.41 -8.83 -22.96
C VAL A 51 7.28 -9.80 -21.79
N ARG A 52 7.82 -9.42 -20.63
CA ARG A 52 7.57 -10.15 -19.38
C ARG A 52 6.07 -10.08 -19.19
N SER A 53 5.44 -11.23 -19.02
CA SER A 53 4.02 -11.28 -18.66
C SER A 53 3.85 -10.48 -17.37
N GLU A 54 3.26 -9.28 -17.45
CA GLU A 54 3.01 -8.43 -16.29
C GLU A 54 1.88 -9.08 -15.49
N VAL A 55 2.24 -9.79 -14.43
CA VAL A 55 1.28 -10.31 -13.46
C VAL A 55 0.82 -9.16 -12.56
N LEU A 56 -0.49 -8.98 -12.44
CA LEU A 56 -1.09 -7.96 -11.57
C LEU A 56 -1.66 -8.62 -10.32
N PHE A 57 -1.38 -8.03 -9.17
CA PHE A 57 -1.96 -8.44 -7.90
C PHE A 57 -3.18 -7.56 -7.56
N CYS A 58 -4.38 -8.14 -7.67
CA CYS A 58 -5.63 -7.49 -7.27
C CYS A 58 -6.02 -8.00 -5.87
N VAL A 59 -6.02 -7.12 -4.88
CA VAL A 59 -6.22 -7.50 -3.47
C VAL A 59 -7.51 -6.87 -2.95
N GLY A 60 -8.36 -7.67 -2.32
CA GLY A 60 -9.48 -7.22 -1.49
C GLY A 60 -9.24 -7.60 -0.03
N THR A 61 -9.65 -6.75 0.90
CA THR A 61 -9.47 -7.00 2.33
C THR A 61 -10.80 -6.89 3.07
N HIS A 62 -10.96 -7.71 4.11
CA HIS A 62 -12.09 -7.66 5.02
C HIS A 62 -11.64 -8.19 6.38
N LEU A 63 -12.06 -7.53 7.46
CA LEU A 63 -11.71 -7.89 8.83
C LEU A 63 -13.00 -8.01 9.63
N ILE A 64 -13.24 -9.21 10.18
CA ILE A 64 -14.41 -9.50 11.01
C ILE A 64 -13.88 -9.82 12.42
N PRO A 65 -13.98 -8.89 13.37
CA PRO A 65 -13.51 -9.13 14.73
C PRO A 65 -14.27 -10.27 15.41
N HIS A 66 -13.62 -10.93 16.36
CA HIS A 66 -14.34 -11.81 17.29
C HIS A 66 -15.49 -11.04 17.97
N PRO A 67 -16.70 -11.63 18.16
CA PRO A 67 -17.87 -10.93 18.70
C PRO A 67 -17.59 -10.18 20.01
N ASN A 68 -16.88 -10.80 20.95
CA ASN A 68 -16.51 -10.19 22.24
C ASN A 68 -15.49 -9.04 22.13
N LYS A 69 -14.91 -8.81 20.95
CA LYS A 69 -13.86 -7.82 20.69
C LYS A 69 -14.29 -6.77 19.66
N VAL A 70 -15.55 -6.80 19.20
CA VAL A 70 -16.05 -5.91 18.14
C VAL A 70 -16.01 -4.44 18.54
N ASP A 71 -16.33 -4.12 19.81
CA ASP A 71 -16.32 -2.75 20.31
C ASP A 71 -14.93 -2.11 20.32
N LYS A 72 -13.88 -2.93 20.29
CA LYS A 72 -12.47 -2.51 20.21
C LYS A 72 -11.89 -2.61 18.80
N GLY A 73 -12.65 -3.13 17.83
CA GLY A 73 -12.20 -3.34 16.46
C GLY A 73 -11.39 -4.63 16.23
N GLY A 74 -11.33 -5.54 17.21
CA GLY A 74 -10.50 -6.74 17.14
C GLY A 74 -9.04 -6.51 17.59
N GLU A 75 -8.21 -7.52 17.40
CA GLU A 75 -6.79 -7.51 17.78
C GLU A 75 -5.87 -7.68 16.56
N ASP A 76 -6.43 -8.08 15.42
CA ASP A 76 -5.75 -8.26 14.15
C ASP A 76 -5.48 -6.92 13.46
N ALA A 77 -4.42 -6.87 12.65
CA ALA A 77 -4.07 -5.74 11.81
C ALA A 77 -3.56 -6.22 10.45
N PHE A 78 -3.72 -5.41 9.40
CA PHE A 78 -3.19 -5.72 8.07
C PHE A 78 -2.78 -4.45 7.31
N PHE A 79 -1.89 -4.59 6.34
CA PHE A 79 -1.65 -3.57 5.32
C PHE A 79 -1.51 -4.20 3.93
N VAL A 80 -1.81 -3.40 2.90
CA VAL A 80 -1.64 -3.76 1.49
C VAL A 80 -0.91 -2.62 0.79
N SER A 81 0.10 -2.93 -0.01
CA SER A 81 0.86 -1.97 -0.81
C SER A 81 1.07 -2.51 -2.22
N SER A 82 1.20 -1.62 -3.21
CA SER A 82 1.54 -1.96 -4.60
C SER A 82 3.05 -1.90 -4.89
N TYR A 83 3.89 -1.74 -3.87
CA TYR A 83 5.36 -1.71 -3.99
C TYR A 83 5.89 -3.03 -4.59
N SER A 84 6.78 -2.95 -5.62
CA SER A 84 7.13 -3.98 -6.65
C SER A 84 6.21 -5.18 -6.67
N GLY A 85 5.09 -5.01 -7.34
CA GLY A 85 4.21 -6.12 -7.66
C GLY A 85 3.28 -6.52 -6.52
N GLY A 86 3.44 -5.97 -5.32
CA GLY A 86 2.47 -6.07 -4.24
C GLY A 86 3.07 -6.59 -2.95
N VAL A 87 2.60 -6.05 -1.83
CA VAL A 87 2.89 -6.52 -0.48
C VAL A 87 1.59 -6.62 0.29
N ILE A 88 1.40 -7.74 0.99
CA ILE A 88 0.34 -7.94 1.97
C ILE A 88 1.03 -8.36 3.26
N ALA A 89 0.67 -7.72 4.37
CA ALA A 89 1.01 -8.23 5.69
C ALA A 89 -0.21 -8.26 6.59
N VAL A 90 -0.24 -9.24 7.47
CA VAL A 90 -1.26 -9.46 8.48
C VAL A 90 -0.55 -9.79 9.79
N ALA A 91 -1.02 -9.24 10.90
CA ALA A 91 -0.57 -9.56 12.24
C ALA A 91 -1.79 -9.87 13.11
N ASP A 92 -1.76 -10.99 13.82
CA ASP A 92 -2.76 -11.38 14.81
C ASP A 92 -2.27 -10.97 16.20
N GLY A 93 -3.09 -10.21 16.93
CA GLY A 93 -2.76 -9.78 18.28
C GLY A 93 -2.95 -10.92 19.28
N VAL A 94 -1.92 -11.20 20.08
CA VAL A 94 -1.96 -12.31 21.05
C VAL A 94 -2.88 -11.97 22.23
N SER A 95 -4.08 -12.55 22.26
CA SER A 95 -5.12 -12.23 23.26
C SER A 95 -4.69 -12.40 24.72
N GLY A 96 -3.69 -13.25 25.00
CA GLY A 96 -3.16 -13.46 26.37
C GLY A 96 -2.60 -12.19 27.03
N TRP A 97 -2.21 -11.17 26.25
CA TRP A 97 -1.77 -9.87 26.80
C TRP A 97 -2.87 -9.13 27.58
N ALA A 98 -4.14 -9.41 27.29
CA ALA A 98 -5.26 -8.83 28.02
C ALA A 98 -5.27 -9.22 29.51
N GLU A 99 -4.76 -10.41 29.86
CA GLU A 99 -4.64 -10.88 31.25
C GLU A 99 -3.65 -10.03 32.07
N GLN A 100 -2.71 -9.36 31.38
CA GLN A 100 -1.73 -8.45 31.97
C GLN A 100 -2.15 -6.97 31.86
N ASN A 101 -3.42 -6.70 31.55
CA ASN A 101 -3.96 -5.35 31.30
C ASN A 101 -3.26 -4.61 30.13
N VAL A 102 -2.69 -5.35 29.17
CA VAL A 102 -2.11 -4.81 27.95
C VAL A 102 -3.11 -5.00 26.80
N ASN A 103 -3.35 -3.97 26.00
CA ASN A 103 -4.23 -4.08 24.84
C ASN A 103 -3.52 -4.83 23.69
N PRO A 104 -3.94 -6.06 23.32
CA PRO A 104 -3.23 -6.86 22.32
C PRO A 104 -3.22 -6.24 20.92
N ALA A 105 -4.20 -5.38 20.62
CA ALA A 105 -4.31 -4.72 19.32
C ALA A 105 -3.20 -3.69 19.07
N LEU A 106 -2.59 -3.13 20.11
CA LEU A 106 -1.58 -2.08 19.94
C LEU A 106 -0.32 -2.61 19.27
N PHE A 107 0.15 -3.79 19.71
CA PHE A 107 1.34 -4.41 19.16
C PHE A 107 1.18 -4.77 17.67
N SER A 108 0.08 -5.45 17.32
CA SER A 108 -0.19 -5.86 15.94
C SER A 108 -0.38 -4.64 15.02
N GLN A 109 -1.11 -3.62 15.46
CA GLN A 109 -1.31 -2.38 14.70
C GLN A 109 0.00 -1.63 14.48
N GLU A 110 0.83 -1.47 15.52
CA GLU A 110 2.12 -0.78 15.39
C GLU A 110 3.10 -1.58 14.52
N LEU A 111 3.18 -2.90 14.67
CA LEU A 111 4.01 -3.75 13.82
C LEU A 111 3.66 -3.60 12.34
N ILE A 112 2.37 -3.64 12.02
CA ILE A 112 1.86 -3.48 10.65
C ILE A 112 2.07 -2.04 10.13
N SER A 113 1.90 -1.04 10.99
CA SER A 113 2.20 0.37 10.67
C SER A 113 3.68 0.55 10.32
N ASN A 114 4.59 0.03 11.14
CA ASN A 114 6.03 0.07 10.90
C ASN A 114 6.42 -0.67 9.62
N ALA A 115 5.85 -1.85 9.37
CA ALA A 115 6.07 -2.56 8.12
C ALA A 115 5.59 -1.75 6.90
N SER A 116 4.47 -1.03 7.02
CA SER A 116 4.00 -0.16 5.94
C SER A 116 4.95 1.01 5.64
N HIS A 117 5.57 1.60 6.68
CA HIS A 117 6.54 2.68 6.53
C HIS A 117 7.88 2.21 5.96
N LEU A 118 8.29 0.98 6.31
CA LEU A 118 9.57 0.40 5.93
C LEU A 118 9.52 -0.38 4.61
N VAL A 119 8.34 -0.59 4.03
CA VAL A 119 8.19 -1.41 2.80
C VAL A 119 9.06 -0.89 1.65
N GLY A 120 9.24 0.44 1.56
CA GLY A 120 10.03 1.12 0.53
C GLY A 120 11.52 1.27 0.83
N ASP A 121 11.99 0.77 1.98
CA ASP A 121 13.37 0.92 2.43
C ASP A 121 14.32 0.06 1.57
N GLU A 122 15.43 0.65 1.12
CA GLU A 122 16.39 -0.02 0.24
C GLU A 122 17.05 -1.23 0.92
N GLU A 123 17.27 -1.17 2.23
CA GLU A 123 17.87 -2.27 2.99
C GLU A 123 16.92 -3.47 3.11
N VAL A 124 15.60 -3.25 2.98
CA VAL A 124 14.62 -4.34 2.96
C VAL A 124 14.77 -5.17 1.69
N ASN A 125 15.12 -4.55 0.55
CA ASN A 125 15.39 -5.23 -0.71
C ASN A 125 14.37 -6.32 -1.09
N TYR A 126 13.08 -6.04 -0.89
CA TYR A 126 11.98 -7.00 -1.10
C TYR A 126 12.08 -8.31 -0.31
N ASP A 127 12.90 -8.38 0.74
CA ASP A 127 12.95 -9.51 1.66
C ASP A 127 11.94 -9.30 2.81
N PRO A 128 10.85 -10.08 2.87
CA PRO A 128 9.86 -9.96 3.92
C PRO A 128 10.44 -10.25 5.32
N ARG A 129 11.51 -11.04 5.44
CA ARG A 129 12.17 -11.31 6.73
C ARG A 129 12.88 -10.08 7.25
N ILE A 130 13.55 -9.33 6.38
CA ILE A 130 14.21 -8.07 6.76
C ILE A 130 13.13 -7.04 7.13
N LEU A 131 12.06 -6.94 6.33
CA LEU A 131 10.94 -6.04 6.60
C LEU A 131 10.37 -6.26 7.99
N ILE A 132 10.00 -7.50 8.33
CA ILE A 132 9.39 -7.81 9.63
C ILE A 132 10.37 -7.64 10.77
N ARG A 133 11.66 -7.96 10.59
CA ARG A 133 12.68 -7.70 11.63
C ARG A 133 12.84 -6.21 11.90
N LYS A 134 12.91 -5.37 10.88
CA LYS A 134 13.00 -3.90 11.04
C LYS A 134 11.72 -3.34 11.65
N ALA A 135 10.55 -3.80 11.19
CA ALA A 135 9.26 -3.39 11.75
C ALA A 135 9.13 -3.77 13.23
N HIS A 136 9.51 -4.99 13.60
CA HIS A 136 9.54 -5.45 14.98
C HIS A 136 10.52 -4.65 15.84
N ALA A 137 11.72 -4.36 15.34
CA ALA A 137 12.70 -3.54 16.05
C ALA A 137 12.23 -2.08 16.27
N ALA A 138 11.35 -1.59 15.41
CA ALA A 138 10.73 -0.26 15.54
C ALA A 138 9.47 -0.24 16.41
N THR A 139 8.90 -1.41 16.75
CA THR A 139 7.67 -1.50 17.56
C THR A 139 7.98 -1.30 19.04
N SER A 140 7.35 -0.30 19.64
CA SER A 140 7.51 0.06 21.05
C SER A 140 6.36 -0.42 21.94
N SER A 141 5.20 -0.74 21.36
CA SER A 141 4.06 -1.30 22.09
C SER A 141 4.43 -2.61 22.78
N THR A 142 3.94 -2.80 24.00
CA THR A 142 4.08 -4.08 24.70
C THR A 142 3.28 -5.16 23.97
N GLY A 143 3.93 -6.27 23.67
CA GLY A 143 3.32 -7.41 22.99
C GLY A 143 4.34 -8.47 22.63
N SER A 144 3.96 -9.40 21.77
CA SER A 144 4.82 -10.49 21.33
C SER A 144 4.52 -10.89 19.90
N ALA A 145 5.54 -11.25 19.16
CA ALA A 145 5.43 -11.91 17.86
C ALA A 145 6.52 -12.97 17.69
N THR A 146 6.26 -13.94 16.82
CA THR A 146 7.26 -14.89 16.33
C THR A 146 7.87 -14.34 15.05
N VAL A 147 9.19 -14.15 15.05
CA VAL A 147 9.97 -13.57 13.94
C VAL A 147 10.83 -14.63 13.25
#